data_AF-A0A371HQK6-F1
#
_entry.id   AF-A0A371HQK6-F1
#
_cell.length_a   1.000
_cell.length_b   1.000
_cell.length_c   1.000
_cell.angle_alpha   90.00
_cell.angle_beta   90.00
_cell.angle_gamma   90.00
#
_symmetry.space_group_name_H-M   'P 1'
#
loop_
_entity.id
_entity.type
_entity.pdbx_description
1 polymer ?
#
loop_
_entity_poly.entity_id
_entity_poly.type
_entity_poly.pdbx_seq_one_letter_code
_entity_poly.pdbx_strand_id
1 'polypeptide(L)'
;MKNETLSINNYVVLFDILWMIIETHARTLWEKIESLYASKCGNNKLFLLNSIVSLKFKEGTSFSDHLNEFQGILDQMSRMGIKFEDDIF
;
A
#
# COMPACT_ATOMS: atom_id res chain seq x y z
N MET A 1 -34.67 4.76 22.06
CA MET A 1 -33.91 5.96 21.63
C MET A 1 -32.47 6.04 22.15
N LYS A 2 -32.07 5.41 23.27
CA LYS A 2 -30.64 5.43 23.72
C LYS A 2 -29.71 4.48 22.96
N ASN A 3 -30.29 3.57 22.18
CA ASN A 3 -29.64 2.40 21.58
C ASN A 3 -29.04 2.75 20.19
N GLU A 4 -29.65 3.71 19.48
CA GLU A 4 -29.23 4.14 18.14
C GLU A 4 -28.02 5.10 18.19
N THR A 5 -27.92 5.94 19.23
CA THR A 5 -26.81 6.90 19.41
C THR A 5 -25.49 6.21 19.74
N LEU A 6 -25.54 5.10 20.51
CA LEU A 6 -24.39 4.23 20.77
C LEU A 6 -23.92 3.52 19.50
N SER A 7 -24.86 3.14 18.63
CA SER A 7 -24.54 2.49 17.35
C SER A 7 -23.80 3.44 16.41
N ILE A 8 -24.27 4.68 16.25
CA ILE A 8 -23.65 5.67 15.33
C ILE A 8 -22.23 6.03 15.78
N ASN A 9 -22.02 6.27 17.09
CA ASN A 9 -20.68 6.56 17.61
C ASN A 9 -19.70 5.41 17.40
N ASN A 10 -20.16 4.16 17.52
CA ASN A 10 -19.31 2.99 17.25
C ASN A 10 -18.90 2.90 15.78
N TYR A 11 -19.80 3.20 14.82
CA TYR A 11 -19.45 3.19 13.39
C TYR A 11 -18.45 4.28 13.01
N VAL A 12 -18.62 5.50 13.55
CA VAL A 12 -17.67 6.61 13.31
C VAL A 12 -16.28 6.24 13.83
N VAL A 13 -16.18 5.76 15.08
CA VAL A 13 -14.90 5.34 15.66
C VAL A 13 -14.26 4.18 14.89
N LEU A 14 -15.05 3.20 14.44
CA LEU A 14 -14.54 2.10 13.63
C LEU A 14 -14.01 2.57 12.26
N PHE A 15 -14.69 3.52 11.62
CA PHE A 15 -14.25 4.10 10.35
C PHE A 15 -12.95 4.89 10.51
N ASP A 16 -12.82 5.68 11.59
CA ASP A 16 -11.61 6.44 11.89
C ASP A 16 -10.41 5.53 12.17
N ILE A 17 -10.62 4.44 12.93
CA ILE A 17 -9.57 3.43 13.19
C ILE A 17 -9.19 2.71 11.89
N LEU A 18 -10.17 2.31 11.08
CA LEU A 18 -9.92 1.62 9.81
C LEU A 18 -9.13 2.53 8.85
N TRP A 19 -9.51 3.81 8.74
CA TRP A 19 -8.80 4.79 7.94
C TRP A 19 -7.36 4.98 8.44
N MET A 20 -7.17 5.16 9.75
CA MET A 20 -5.85 5.34 10.35
C MET A 20 -4.94 4.13 10.12
N ILE A 21 -5.49 2.91 10.18
CA ILE A 21 -4.76 1.68 9.87
C ILE A 21 -4.32 1.71 8.40
N ILE A 22 -5.24 1.94 7.46
CA ILE A 22 -4.93 1.98 6.02
C ILE A 22 -3.87 3.06 5.72
N GLU A 23 -4.02 4.26 6.28
CA GLU A 23 -3.07 5.36 6.10
C GLU A 23 -1.68 5.01 6.65
N THR A 24 -1.62 4.36 7.82
CA THR A 24 -0.36 3.94 8.43
C THR A 24 0.36 2.91 7.58
N HIS A 25 -0.33 1.88 7.07
CA HIS A 25 0.26 0.85 6.22
C HIS A 25 0.77 1.44 4.90
N ALA A 26 -0.02 2.33 4.28
CA ALA A 26 0.38 3.06 3.08
C ALA A 26 1.62 3.94 3.32
N ARG A 27 1.70 4.61 4.48
CA ARG A 27 2.84 5.44 4.86
C ARG A 27 4.11 4.61 5.07
N THR A 28 4.03 3.52 5.82
CA THR A 28 5.17 2.61 6.05
C THR A 28 5.69 2.02 4.74
N LEU A 29 4.79 1.66 3.82
CA LEU A 29 5.16 1.23 2.47
C LEU A 29 5.91 2.34 1.72
N TRP A 30 5.39 3.57 1.74
CA TRP A 30 6.01 4.72 1.07
C TRP A 30 7.40 5.04 1.62
N GLU A 31 7.57 5.10 2.94
CA GLU A 31 8.87 5.35 3.60
C GLU A 31 9.91 4.30 3.19
N LYS A 32 9.50 3.04 3.05
CA LYS A 32 10.38 1.96 2.61
C LYS A 32 10.79 2.11 1.14
N ILE A 33 9.86 2.49 0.27
CA ILE A 33 10.14 2.80 -1.15
C ILE A 33 11.11 3.99 -1.24
N GLU A 34 10.87 5.06 -0.47
CA GLU A 34 11.72 6.25 -0.44
C GLU A 34 13.14 5.93 0.05
N SER A 35 13.27 5.14 1.12
CA SER A 35 14.56 4.66 1.62
C SER A 35 15.34 3.85 0.56
N LEU A 36 14.64 2.96 -0.15
CA LEU A 36 15.24 2.17 -1.24
C LEU A 36 15.67 3.06 -2.41
N TYR A 37 14.90 4.08 -2.74
CA TYR A 37 15.21 5.04 -3.79
C TYR A 37 16.43 5.91 -3.44
N ALA A 38 16.57 6.30 -2.17
CA ALA A 38 17.74 7.01 -1.65
C ALA A 38 18.99 6.11 -1.57
N SER A 39 18.81 4.79 -1.46
CA SER A 39 19.91 3.83 -1.46
C SER A 39 20.50 3.64 -2.86
N LYS A 40 21.81 3.43 -2.95
CA LYS A 40 22.48 3.09 -4.22
C LYS A 40 22.11 1.66 -4.62
N CYS A 41 20.96 1.48 -5.27
CA CYS A 41 20.50 0.18 -5.74
C CYS A 41 20.92 -0.07 -7.20
N GLY A 42 21.06 -1.34 -7.59
CA GLY A 42 21.39 -1.71 -8.97
C GLY A 42 20.25 -1.42 -9.93
N ASN A 43 20.56 -1.28 -11.23
CA ASN A 43 19.60 -0.86 -12.28
C ASN A 43 18.28 -1.64 -12.27
N ASN A 44 18.30 -2.95 -12.00
CA ASN A 44 17.09 -3.79 -11.96
C ASN A 44 16.17 -3.44 -10.77
N LYS A 45 16.74 -3.07 -9.62
CA LYS A 45 15.98 -2.64 -8.44
C LYS A 45 15.38 -1.25 -8.66
N LEU A 46 16.16 -0.36 -9.26
CA LEU A 46 15.71 1.00 -9.61
C LEU A 46 14.57 0.96 -10.64
N PHE A 47 14.63 0.04 -11.60
CA PHE A 47 13.53 -0.19 -12.55
C PHE A 47 12.23 -0.54 -11.82
N LEU A 48 12.25 -1.52 -10.90
CA LEU A 48 11.06 -1.91 -10.14
C LEU A 48 10.53 -0.77 -9.24
N LEU A 49 11.41 -0.01 -8.59
CA LEU A 49 11.02 1.17 -7.80
C LEU A 49 10.34 2.22 -8.67
N ASN A 50 10.86 2.48 -9.86
CA ASN A 50 10.20 3.36 -10.82
C ASN A 50 8.85 2.79 -11.27
N SER A 51 8.74 1.46 -11.48
CA SER A 51 7.46 0.82 -11.84
C SER A 51 6.39 1.00 -10.76
N ILE A 52 6.71 0.84 -9.47
CA ILE A 52 5.72 0.99 -8.40
C ILE A 52 5.31 2.46 -8.19
N VAL A 53 6.26 3.40 -8.25
CA VAL A 53 6.01 4.84 -8.07
C VAL A 53 5.25 5.44 -9.25
N SER A 54 5.44 4.89 -10.46
CA SER A 54 4.71 5.33 -11.66
C SER A 54 3.41 4.56 -11.90
N LEU A 55 3.09 3.56 -11.07
CA LEU A 55 1.86 2.79 -11.20
C LEU A 55 0.66 3.71 -10.93
N LYS A 56 -0.14 3.94 -11.96
CA LYS A 56 -1.36 4.74 -11.89
C LYS A 56 -2.56 3.88 -12.17
N PHE A 57 -3.66 4.14 -11.50
CA PHE A 57 -4.94 3.54 -11.84
C PHE A 57 -5.31 3.94 -13.28
N LYS A 58 -5.53 2.94 -14.14
CA LYS A 58 -5.87 3.14 -15.56
C LYS A 58 -7.38 3.16 -15.68
N GLU A 59 -7.93 4.25 -16.20
CA GLU A 59 -9.36 4.36 -16.46
C GLU A 59 -9.83 3.24 -17.40
N GLY A 60 -10.96 2.59 -17.08
CA GLY A 60 -11.46 1.43 -17.81
C GLY A 60 -10.87 0.07 -17.41
N THR A 61 -9.95 0.01 -16.44
CA THR A 61 -9.48 -1.25 -15.84
C THR A 61 -10.19 -1.55 -14.52
N SER A 62 -10.36 -2.83 -14.17
CA SER A 62 -10.98 -3.18 -12.89
C SER A 62 -10.02 -2.90 -11.73
N PHE A 63 -10.56 -2.62 -10.56
CA PHE A 63 -9.76 -2.47 -9.35
C PHE A 63 -8.95 -3.74 -9.03
N SER A 64 -9.52 -4.92 -9.30
CA SER A 64 -8.82 -6.20 -9.12
C SER A 64 -7.63 -6.34 -10.07
N ASP A 65 -7.76 -5.92 -11.34
CA ASP A 65 -6.65 -5.98 -12.29
C ASP A 65 -5.51 -5.04 -11.88
N HIS A 66 -5.86 -3.84 -11.38
CA HIS A 66 -4.89 -2.90 -10.84
C HIS A 66 -4.15 -3.45 -9.61
N LEU A 67 -4.88 -4.08 -8.68
CA LEU A 67 -4.28 -4.75 -7.52
C LEU A 67 -3.37 -5.91 -7.92
N ASN A 68 -3.74 -6.68 -8.94
CA ASN A 68 -2.90 -7.76 -9.47
C ASN A 68 -1.60 -7.20 -10.08
N GLU A 69 -1.66 -6.07 -10.80
CA GLU A 69 -0.46 -5.38 -11.34
C GLU A 69 0.45 -4.90 -10.19
N PHE A 70 -0.13 -4.29 -9.15
CA PHE A 70 0.58 -3.86 -7.94
C PHE A 70 1.26 -5.03 -7.22
N GLN A 71 0.51 -6.11 -6.93
CA GLN A 71 1.04 -7.30 -6.28
C GLN A 71 2.16 -7.95 -7.10
N GLY A 72 2.00 -8.00 -8.43
CA GLY A 72 3.02 -8.55 -9.32
C GLY A 72 4.36 -7.79 -9.28
N ILE A 73 4.32 -6.47 -9.02
CA ILE A 73 5.54 -5.67 -8.82
C ILE A 73 6.17 -5.98 -7.45
N LEU A 74 5.35 -6.09 -6.40
CA LEU A 74 5.83 -6.45 -5.06
C LEU A 74 6.45 -7.85 -5.00
N ASP A 75 5.87 -8.82 -5.70
CA ASP A 75 6.41 -10.18 -5.80
C ASP A 75 7.79 -10.18 -6.49
N GLN A 76 7.95 -9.36 -7.54
CA GLN A 76 9.25 -9.19 -8.20
C GLN A 76 10.28 -8.53 -7.29
N MET A 77 9.87 -7.52 -6.52
CA MET A 77 10.72 -6.87 -5.52
C MET A 77 11.18 -7.89 -4.46
N SER A 78 10.25 -8.72 -3.95
CA SER A 78 10.54 -9.79 -2.99
C SER A 78 11.55 -10.79 -3.54
N ARG A 79 11.40 -11.23 -4.80
CA ARG A 79 12.36 -12.10 -5.50
C ARG A 79 13.76 -11.48 -5.64
N MET A 80 13.86 -10.15 -5.70
CA MET A 80 15.13 -9.41 -5.74
C MET A 80 15.70 -9.11 -4.33
N GLY A 81 15.10 -9.68 -3.28
CA GLY A 81 15.51 -9.50 -1.89
C GLY A 81 15.05 -8.19 -1.27
N ILE A 82 14.15 -7.44 -1.91
CA ILE A 82 13.49 -6.28 -1.34
C ILE A 82 12.23 -6.80 -0.62
N LYS A 83 12.33 -6.96 0.71
CA LYS A 83 11.22 -7.46 1.52
C LYS A 83 10.48 -6.29 2.16
N PHE A 84 9.21 -6.15 1.85
CA PHE A 84 8.27 -5.39 2.66
C PHE A 84 7.92 -6.23 3.90
N GLU A 85 7.76 -5.60 5.06
CA GLU A 85 7.44 -6.37 6.27
C GLU A 85 6.03 -6.95 6.15
N ASP A 86 5.78 -8.10 6.77
CA ASP A 86 4.47 -8.75 6.75
C ASP A 86 3.40 -7.85 7.38
N ASP A 87 3.79 -6.89 8.23
CA ASP A 87 2.93 -5.86 8.84
C ASP A 87 2.42 -4.80 7.83
N ILE A 88 2.81 -4.87 6.56
CA ILE A 88 2.33 -3.95 5.51
C ILE A 88 1.08 -4.52 4.79
N PHE A 89 0.77 -5.81 4.94
CA PHE A 89 -0.27 -6.52 4.18
C PHE A 89 -1.44 -7.03 5.03
#